data_AF-A0A2X1WLL8-F1
#
_entry.id   AF-A0A2X1WLL8-F1
#
_cell.length_a   1.000
_cell.length_b   1.000
_cell.length_c   1.000
_cell.angle_alpha   90.00
_cell.angle_beta   90.00
_cell.angle_gamma   90.00
#
_symmetry.space_group_name_H-M   'P 1'
#
loop_
_entity.id
_entity.type
_entity.pdbx_description
1 polymer ?
#
loop_
_entity_poly.entity_id
_entity_poly.type
_entity_poly.pdbx_seq_one_letter_code
_entity_poly.pdbx_strand_id
1 'polypeptide(L)'
;MHKFTIGIEEEYQIIDAESRDLVSHVSKIIESGKAILSENLKHEMHESMVEMETGICQNVAQARDELTSLRRQLVKIAHDQGLRVSGGGTHPFSHWKDNIITKAERYNKIVNDMGDVARSNLIFGLHVHIGIPDREEGIRIQNVMRYFLPHVYALSTNSPFWVGRLTGFKSYRQEVFAKFPRTGIPSYFSSVAEFDAYVNLMIKTGL
;
A
#
# COMPACT_ATOMS: atom_id res chain seq x y z
N MET A 1 16.37 -27.35 0.79
CA MET A 1 15.27 -26.50 1.31
C MET A 1 15.27 -25.22 0.49
N HIS A 2 14.13 -24.80 -0.06
CA HIS A 2 14.04 -23.54 -0.80
C HIS A 2 14.34 -22.36 0.14
N LYS A 3 15.08 -21.37 -0.34
CA LYS A 3 15.38 -20.16 0.43
C LYS A 3 14.40 -19.06 0.03
N PHE A 4 13.53 -18.68 0.97
CA PHE A 4 12.61 -17.57 0.77
C PHE A 4 13.36 -16.23 0.73
N THR A 5 12.92 -15.34 -0.15
CA THR A 5 13.36 -13.94 -0.21
C THR A 5 12.23 -13.01 0.19
N ILE A 6 12.55 -11.77 0.54
CA ILE A 6 11.61 -10.78 1.05
C ILE A 6 11.72 -9.50 0.21
N GLY A 7 10.61 -8.96 -0.27
CA GLY A 7 10.50 -7.58 -0.73
C GLY A 7 9.48 -6.85 0.14
N ILE A 8 9.70 -5.59 0.48
CA ILE A 8 8.76 -4.80 1.28
C ILE A 8 8.47 -3.48 0.58
N GLU A 9 7.19 -3.16 0.46
CA GLU A 9 6.68 -1.88 0.00
C GLU A 9 6.03 -1.15 1.19
N GLU A 10 6.32 0.13 1.36
CA GLU A 10 5.67 0.99 2.36
C GLU A 10 5.15 2.27 1.72
N GLU A 11 3.86 2.54 1.95
CA GLU A 11 3.19 3.76 1.53
C GLU A 11 3.22 4.77 2.69
N TYR A 12 3.68 5.98 2.40
CA TYR A 12 3.89 7.04 3.37
C TYR A 12 3.00 8.25 3.11
N GLN A 13 2.53 8.83 4.21
CA GLN A 13 1.78 10.08 4.27
C GLN A 13 2.76 11.26 4.20
N ILE A 14 2.60 12.15 3.22
CA ILE A 14 3.35 13.41 3.15
C ILE A 14 2.51 14.54 3.74
N ILE A 15 3.04 15.14 4.79
CA ILE A 15 2.31 16.01 5.71
C ILE A 15 2.96 17.40 5.73
N ASP A 16 2.13 18.43 5.68
CA ASP A 16 2.56 19.81 5.94
C ASP A 16 2.97 19.99 7.41
N ALA A 17 4.10 20.66 7.67
CA ALA A 17 4.58 20.80 9.05
C ALA A 17 3.68 21.70 9.92
N GLU A 18 2.97 22.66 9.34
CA GLU A 18 2.16 23.65 10.05
C GLU A 18 0.71 23.20 10.24
N SER A 19 0.00 22.97 9.13
CA SER A 19 -1.40 22.53 9.12
C SER A 19 -1.58 21.09 9.57
N ARG A 20 -0.51 20.28 9.50
CA ARG A 20 -0.51 18.84 9.77
C ARG A 20 -1.40 18.04 8.83
N ASP A 21 -1.90 18.65 7.76
CA ASP A 21 -2.72 18.01 6.75
C ASP A 21 -1.85 17.33 5.68
N LEU A 22 -2.44 16.41 4.92
CA LEU A 22 -1.80 15.82 3.76
C LEU A 22 -1.59 16.86 2.67
N VAL A 23 -0.41 16.83 2.03
CA VAL A 23 -0.10 17.72 0.92
C VAL A 23 0.09 16.96 -0.37
N SER A 24 -0.56 17.43 -1.43
CA SER A 24 -0.32 16.95 -2.79
C SER A 24 0.95 17.60 -3.34
N HIS A 25 2.12 17.16 -2.85
CA HIS A 25 3.44 17.72 -3.17
C HIS A 25 4.47 16.64 -3.59
N VAL A 26 4.04 15.39 -3.74
CA VAL A 26 4.93 14.25 -4.00
C VAL A 26 5.76 14.44 -5.26
N SER A 27 5.20 15.04 -6.31
CA SER A 27 5.92 15.33 -7.56
C SER A 27 7.21 16.14 -7.35
N LYS A 28 7.22 17.09 -6.40
CA LYS A 28 8.42 17.89 -6.07
C LYS A 28 9.43 17.13 -5.21
N ILE A 29 8.94 16.31 -4.27
CA ILE A 29 9.80 15.41 -3.47
C ILE A 29 10.49 14.42 -4.39
N ILE A 30 9.76 13.85 -5.35
CA ILE A 30 10.29 12.93 -6.34
C ILE A 30 11.29 13.64 -7.25
N GLU A 31 11.02 14.85 -7.73
CA GLU A 31 11.96 15.59 -8.57
C GLU A 31 13.28 15.92 -7.87
N SER A 32 13.22 16.32 -6.59
CA SER A 32 14.41 16.59 -5.76
C SER A 32 15.13 15.31 -5.31
N GLY A 33 14.38 14.24 -5.06
CA GLY A 33 14.87 12.93 -4.64
C GLY A 33 15.27 11.98 -5.78
N LYS A 34 14.96 12.32 -7.04
CA LYS A 34 15.20 11.48 -8.23
C LYS A 34 16.67 11.15 -8.45
N ALA A 35 17.62 11.91 -7.90
CA ALA A 35 19.03 11.53 -7.97
C ALA A 35 19.44 10.52 -6.88
N ILE A 36 18.65 10.35 -5.82
CA ILE A 36 19.00 9.63 -4.59
C ILE A 36 18.14 8.37 -4.38
N LEU A 37 16.87 8.40 -4.81
CA LEU A 37 15.84 7.39 -4.53
C LEU A 37 15.14 6.83 -5.79
N SER A 38 15.57 7.20 -7.01
CA SER A 38 14.77 7.01 -8.24
C SER A 38 14.32 5.59 -8.52
N GLU A 39 15.08 4.57 -8.14
CA GLU A 39 14.73 3.18 -8.42
C GLU A 39 13.68 2.63 -7.46
N ASN A 40 13.53 3.24 -6.27
CA ASN A 40 12.69 2.72 -5.20
C ASN A 40 11.41 3.54 -4.99
N LEU A 41 11.23 4.64 -5.73
CA LEU A 41 10.21 5.65 -5.48
C LEU A 41 9.12 5.61 -6.57
N LYS A 42 7.88 5.28 -6.19
CA LYS A 42 6.75 5.19 -7.13
C LYS A 42 5.66 6.22 -6.86
N HIS A 43 4.97 6.59 -7.94
CA HIS A 43 3.78 7.42 -7.89
C HIS A 43 2.53 6.57 -7.67
N GLU A 44 1.82 6.86 -6.59
CA GLU A 44 0.52 6.24 -6.32
C GLU A 44 -0.65 7.10 -6.80
N MET A 45 -1.86 6.56 -6.68
CA MET A 45 -3.08 7.21 -7.19
C MET A 45 -3.30 8.60 -6.57
N HIS A 46 -2.96 8.81 -5.29
CA HIS A 46 -3.07 10.11 -4.62
C HIS A 46 -1.70 10.80 -4.53
N GLU A 47 -1.62 12.07 -4.90
CA GLU A 47 -0.37 12.86 -4.90
C GLU A 47 0.16 13.20 -3.50
N SER A 48 -0.53 12.78 -2.43
CA SER A 48 -0.09 12.92 -1.04
C SER A 48 0.57 11.66 -0.48
N MET A 49 0.75 10.64 -1.33
CA MET A 49 1.36 9.36 -0.99
C MET A 49 2.69 9.16 -1.70
N VAL A 50 3.67 8.69 -0.95
CA VAL A 50 4.93 8.17 -1.49
C VAL A 50 5.01 6.68 -1.19
N GLU A 51 5.22 5.86 -2.21
CA GLU A 51 5.59 4.46 -2.01
C GLU A 51 7.11 4.29 -2.12
N MET A 52 7.68 3.54 -1.18
CA MET A 52 9.05 3.06 -1.25
C MET A 52 9.12 1.54 -1.23
N GLU A 53 9.95 0.95 -2.07
CA GLU A 53 10.18 -0.49 -2.14
C GLU A 53 11.63 -0.87 -1.81
N THR A 54 11.83 -1.97 -1.09
CA THR A 54 13.18 -2.57 -0.92
C THR A 54 13.60 -3.32 -2.18
N GLY A 55 14.89 -3.68 -2.25
CA GLY A 55 15.32 -4.74 -3.15
C GLY A 55 14.81 -6.12 -2.70
N ILE A 56 15.26 -7.17 -3.41
CA ILE A 56 15.02 -8.56 -3.01
C ILE A 56 15.99 -8.92 -1.88
N CYS A 57 15.49 -8.89 -0.65
CA CYS A 57 16.24 -9.17 0.56
C CYS A 57 16.34 -10.68 0.83
N GLN A 58 17.49 -11.11 1.33
CA GLN A 58 17.78 -12.51 1.62
C GLN A 58 17.29 -12.97 2.99
N ASN A 59 16.95 -12.03 3.87
CA ASN A 59 16.44 -12.26 5.22
C ASN A 59 15.88 -10.95 5.82
N VAL A 60 15.27 -11.05 6.99
CA VAL A 60 14.66 -9.92 7.71
C VAL A 60 15.67 -8.87 8.18
N ALA A 61 16.93 -9.24 8.43
CA ALA A 61 17.95 -8.28 8.86
C ALA A 61 18.32 -7.35 7.71
N GLN A 62 18.55 -7.90 6.51
CA GLN A 62 18.76 -7.12 5.31
C GLN A 62 17.56 -6.21 5.01
N ALA A 63 16.34 -6.75 5.06
CA ALA A 63 15.12 -5.98 4.82
C ALA A 63 14.98 -4.80 5.80
N ARG A 64 15.27 -5.03 7.09
CA ARG A 64 15.26 -3.98 8.12
C ARG A 64 16.30 -2.89 7.80
N ASP A 65 17.50 -3.28 7.42
CA ASP A 65 18.59 -2.33 7.18
C ASP A 65 18.29 -1.47 5.94
N GLU A 66 17.77 -2.07 4.86
CA GLU A 66 17.30 -1.36 3.66
C GLU A 66 16.14 -0.40 3.98
N LEU A 67 15.08 -0.88 4.64
CA LEU A 67 13.95 -0.03 5.05
C LEU A 67 14.39 1.14 5.93
N THR A 68 15.31 0.91 6.86
CA THR A 68 15.83 1.96 7.73
C THR A 68 16.58 3.03 6.92
N SER A 69 17.35 2.61 5.91
CA SER A 69 18.04 3.52 5.00
C SER A 69 17.05 4.35 4.18
N LEU A 70 16.08 3.69 3.54
CA LEU A 70 15.04 4.34 2.72
C LEU A 70 14.23 5.36 3.54
N ARG A 71 13.76 4.97 4.73
CA ARG A 71 13.04 5.87 5.66
C ARG A 71 13.85 7.09 6.02
N ARG A 72 15.14 6.93 6.36
CA ARG A 72 16.02 8.07 6.70
C ARG A 72 16.18 9.05 5.55
N GLN A 73 16.35 8.53 4.33
CA GLN A 73 16.48 9.34 3.13
C GLN A 73 15.20 10.10 2.81
N LEU A 74 14.04 9.43 2.84
CA LEU A 74 12.73 10.05 2.61
C LEU A 74 12.45 11.15 3.64
N VAL A 75 12.64 10.85 4.93
CA VAL A 75 12.46 11.84 6.01
C VAL A 75 13.36 13.05 5.81
N LYS A 76 14.63 12.83 5.45
CA LYS A 76 15.56 13.94 5.18
C LYS A 76 15.08 14.82 4.02
N ILE A 77 14.75 14.23 2.87
CA ILE A 77 14.32 14.96 1.67
C ILE A 77 13.03 15.74 1.94
N ALA A 78 12.07 15.13 2.65
CA ALA A 78 10.83 15.80 3.04
C ALA A 78 11.10 16.97 4.00
N HIS A 79 11.96 16.78 5.00
CA HIS A 79 12.30 17.82 5.97
C HIS A 79 13.00 19.02 5.34
N ASP A 80 13.90 18.78 4.38
CA ASP A 80 14.60 19.84 3.64
C ASP A 80 13.61 20.72 2.83
N GLN A 81 12.39 20.24 2.60
CA GLN A 81 11.28 20.95 1.94
C GLN A 81 10.20 21.47 2.90
N GLY A 82 10.45 21.41 4.21
CA GLY A 82 9.48 21.84 5.22
C GLY A 82 8.34 20.83 5.48
N LEU A 83 8.42 19.62 4.93
CA LEU A 83 7.40 18.59 5.03
C LEU A 83 7.73 17.56 6.13
N ARG A 84 6.75 16.72 6.46
CA ARG A 84 6.85 15.60 7.41
C ARG A 84 6.35 14.33 6.75
N VAL A 85 6.79 13.19 7.30
CA VAL A 85 6.47 11.85 6.80
C VAL A 85 5.89 11.03 7.94
N SER A 86 4.81 10.31 7.68
CA SER A 86 4.23 9.35 8.62
C SER A 86 3.83 8.06 7.91
N GLY A 87 3.83 6.96 8.65
CA GLY A 87 3.06 5.76 8.27
C GLY A 87 1.65 5.81 8.85
N GLY A 88 0.95 4.68 8.79
CA GLY A 88 -0.38 4.48 9.38
C GLY A 88 -1.47 4.35 8.32
N GLY A 89 -2.47 3.51 8.57
CA GLY A 89 -3.41 3.08 7.53
C GLY A 89 -4.35 4.17 6.99
N THR A 90 -4.56 5.24 7.75
CA THR A 90 -5.35 6.42 7.36
C THR A 90 -4.72 7.67 7.96
N HIS A 91 -4.87 8.82 7.29
CA HIS A 91 -4.58 10.10 7.94
C HIS A 91 -5.75 10.48 8.87
N PRO A 92 -5.52 11.01 10.08
CA PRO A 92 -6.58 11.18 11.08
C PRO A 92 -7.70 12.13 10.67
N PHE A 93 -7.38 13.21 9.95
CA PHE A 93 -8.35 14.27 9.65
C PHE A 93 -8.41 14.78 8.22
N SER A 94 -7.47 14.37 7.35
CA SER A 94 -7.49 14.81 5.96
C SER A 94 -8.77 14.37 5.29
N HIS A 95 -9.33 15.25 4.48
CA HIS A 95 -10.49 14.92 3.68
C HIS A 95 -10.04 14.38 2.31
N TRP A 96 -10.47 13.18 1.97
CA TRP A 96 -10.10 12.53 0.70
C TRP A 96 -10.52 13.31 -0.55
N LYS A 97 -11.57 14.13 -0.46
CA LYS A 97 -12.01 15.03 -1.55
C LYS A 97 -11.00 16.13 -1.88
N ASP A 98 -10.18 16.53 -0.91
CA ASP A 98 -9.23 17.64 -1.07
C ASP A 98 -7.89 17.13 -1.60
N ASN A 99 -7.70 15.81 -1.70
CA ASN A 99 -6.48 15.19 -2.18
C ASN A 99 -6.50 15.03 -3.70
N ILE A 100 -5.42 15.46 -4.33
CA ILE A 100 -5.28 15.43 -5.79
C ILE A 100 -4.97 14.00 -6.24
N ILE A 101 -5.66 13.55 -7.28
CA ILE A 101 -5.36 12.30 -7.96
C ILE A 101 -4.25 12.55 -8.99
N THR A 102 -3.22 11.70 -8.94
CA THR A 102 -2.10 11.74 -9.88
C THR A 102 -2.60 11.66 -11.32
N LYS A 103 -2.13 12.57 -12.17
CA LYS A 103 -2.52 12.63 -13.59
C LYS A 103 -1.90 11.48 -14.38
N ALA A 104 -2.58 10.33 -14.42
CA ALA A 104 -2.24 9.20 -15.27
C ALA A 104 -3.50 8.55 -15.85
N GLU A 105 -3.43 8.07 -17.10
CA GLU A 105 -4.56 7.47 -17.81
C GLU A 105 -5.19 6.30 -17.05
N ARG A 106 -4.34 5.46 -16.44
CA ARG A 106 -4.77 4.34 -15.58
C ARG A 106 -5.66 4.80 -14.42
N TYR A 107 -5.26 5.86 -13.70
CA TYR A 107 -6.00 6.34 -12.54
C TYR A 107 -7.31 7.05 -12.95
N ASN A 108 -7.29 7.77 -14.07
CA ASN A 108 -8.51 8.36 -14.63
C ASN A 108 -9.56 7.30 -14.94
N LYS A 109 -9.16 6.16 -15.51
CA LYS A 109 -10.08 5.05 -15.76
C LYS A 109 -10.69 4.51 -14.46
N ILE A 110 -9.87 4.21 -13.46
CA ILE A 110 -10.33 3.71 -12.16
C ILE A 110 -11.33 4.69 -11.52
N VAL A 111 -11.03 5.99 -11.55
CA VAL A 111 -11.91 7.02 -11.00
C VAL A 111 -13.20 7.16 -11.81
N ASN A 112 -13.16 7.02 -13.13
CA ASN A 112 -14.36 7.04 -13.96
C ASN A 112 -15.26 5.82 -13.70
N ASP A 113 -14.66 4.64 -13.51
CA ASP A 113 -15.38 3.39 -13.29
C ASP A 113 -15.95 3.29 -11.87
N MET A 114 -15.24 3.80 -10.85
CA MET A 114 -15.57 3.59 -9.43
C MET A 114 -15.98 4.86 -8.66
N GLY A 115 -15.80 6.04 -9.26
CA GLY A 115 -16.20 7.33 -8.67
C GLY A 115 -15.63 7.55 -7.26
N ASP A 116 -16.52 7.88 -6.32
CA ASP A 116 -16.14 8.18 -4.94
C ASP A 116 -15.50 7.00 -4.20
N VAL A 117 -15.73 5.76 -4.63
CA VAL A 117 -15.03 4.60 -4.05
C VAL A 117 -13.54 4.73 -4.30
N ALA A 118 -13.12 5.04 -5.54
CA ALA A 118 -11.72 5.26 -5.85
C ALA A 118 -11.19 6.54 -5.21
N ARG A 119 -11.93 7.65 -5.28
CA ARG A 119 -11.48 8.93 -4.70
C ARG A 119 -11.26 8.83 -3.19
N SER A 120 -12.11 8.08 -2.50
CA SER A 120 -12.02 7.88 -1.04
C SER A 120 -10.98 6.85 -0.61
N ASN A 121 -10.28 6.18 -1.52
CA ASN A 121 -9.22 5.20 -1.23
C ASN A 121 -7.89 5.83 -0.76
N LEU A 122 -7.98 6.88 0.05
CA LEU A 122 -6.82 7.56 0.63
C LEU A 122 -6.36 6.80 1.88
N ILE A 123 -5.76 5.64 1.65
CA ILE A 123 -5.28 4.71 2.67
C ILE A 123 -3.84 4.35 2.39
N PHE A 124 -3.09 3.97 3.42
CA PHE A 124 -1.66 3.68 3.29
C PHE A 124 -1.36 2.25 3.78
N GLY A 125 -0.54 1.51 3.05
CA GLY A 125 -0.24 0.10 3.24
C GLY A 125 1.23 -0.19 3.57
N LEU A 126 1.43 -1.40 4.08
CA LEU A 126 2.71 -2.08 4.10
C LEU A 126 2.49 -3.43 3.44
N HIS A 127 3.21 -3.71 2.36
CA HIS A 127 3.12 -4.96 1.63
C HIS A 127 4.41 -5.75 1.81
N VAL A 128 4.29 -7.04 2.11
CA VAL A 128 5.43 -7.96 2.24
C VAL A 128 5.31 -9.03 1.19
N HIS A 129 6.26 -9.05 0.27
CA HIS A 129 6.38 -10.00 -0.83
C HIS A 129 7.35 -11.09 -0.41
N ILE A 130 6.91 -12.35 -0.53
CA ILE A 130 7.74 -13.52 -0.24
C ILE A 130 7.99 -14.29 -1.53
N GLY A 131 9.26 -14.46 -1.89
CA GLY A 131 9.65 -15.29 -3.03
C GLY A 131 9.37 -16.76 -2.74
N ILE A 132 8.49 -17.38 -3.53
CA ILE A 132 8.07 -18.78 -3.40
C ILE A 132 8.64 -19.64 -4.55
N PRO A 133 8.89 -20.95 -4.34
CA PRO A 133 9.57 -21.79 -5.31
C PRO A 133 8.76 -22.04 -6.58
N ASP A 134 7.45 -22.23 -6.44
CA ASP A 134 6.53 -22.58 -7.52
C ASP A 134 5.09 -22.24 -7.13
N ARG A 135 4.18 -22.32 -8.13
CA ARG A 135 2.77 -21.96 -7.97
C ARG A 135 1.98 -22.95 -7.11
N GLU A 136 2.36 -24.23 -7.11
CA GLU A 136 1.68 -25.24 -6.30
C GLU A 136 1.89 -24.96 -4.82
N GLU A 137 3.13 -24.66 -4.43
CA GLU A 137 3.45 -24.22 -3.08
C GLU A 137 2.81 -22.87 -2.76
N GLY A 138 2.73 -21.96 -3.73
CA GLY A 138 2.00 -20.69 -3.60
C GLY A 138 0.53 -20.87 -3.21
N ILE A 139 -0.19 -21.78 -3.88
CA ILE A 139 -1.60 -22.07 -3.57
C ILE A 139 -1.73 -22.68 -2.16
N ARG A 140 -0.84 -23.59 -1.77
CA ARG A 140 -0.83 -24.17 -0.42
C ARG A 140 -0.60 -23.10 0.65
N ILE A 141 0.41 -22.25 0.47
CA ILE A 141 0.71 -21.15 1.38
C ILE A 141 -0.48 -20.19 1.46
N GLN A 142 -1.07 -19.80 0.32
CA GLN A 142 -2.26 -18.95 0.29
C GLN A 142 -3.38 -19.54 1.14
N ASN A 143 -3.68 -20.83 0.96
CA ASN A 143 -4.74 -21.51 1.71
C ASN A 143 -4.50 -21.49 3.22
N VAL A 144 -3.25 -21.68 3.66
CA VAL A 144 -2.85 -21.60 5.06
C VAL A 144 -2.91 -20.17 5.58
N MET A 145 -2.46 -19.19 4.79
CA MET A 145 -2.45 -17.78 5.17
C MET A 145 -3.84 -17.25 5.49
N ARG A 146 -4.90 -17.79 4.88
CA ARG A 146 -6.30 -17.44 5.22
C ARG A 146 -6.59 -17.53 6.73
N TYR A 147 -5.96 -18.47 7.44
CA TYR A 147 -6.06 -18.61 8.89
C TYR A 147 -5.24 -17.56 9.66
N PHE A 148 -4.05 -17.20 9.16
CA PHE A 148 -3.15 -16.28 9.83
C PHE A 148 -3.45 -14.80 9.57
N LEU A 149 -4.11 -14.47 8.44
CA LEU A 149 -4.42 -13.10 8.05
C LEU A 149 -5.12 -12.28 9.15
N PRO A 150 -6.15 -12.79 9.87
CA PRO A 150 -6.77 -12.05 10.97
C PRO A 150 -5.82 -11.71 12.12
N HIS A 151 -4.82 -12.57 12.39
CA HIS A 151 -3.84 -12.37 13.45
C HIS A 151 -2.84 -11.27 13.07
N VAL A 152 -2.30 -11.34 11.84
CA VAL A 152 -1.42 -10.31 11.30
C VAL A 152 -2.15 -8.97 11.23
N TYR A 153 -3.42 -8.99 10.81
CA TYR A 153 -4.27 -7.81 10.78
C TYR A 153 -4.46 -7.18 12.17
N ALA A 154 -4.75 -7.99 13.20
CA ALA A 154 -4.92 -7.49 14.56
C ALA A 154 -3.63 -6.81 15.09
N LEU A 155 -2.47 -7.37 14.78
CA LEU A 155 -1.17 -6.81 15.18
C LEU A 155 -0.80 -5.53 14.42
N SER A 156 -1.30 -5.36 13.19
CA SER A 156 -0.96 -4.22 12.33
C SER A 156 -1.96 -3.06 12.42
N THR A 157 -3.04 -3.17 13.19
CA THR A 157 -4.05 -2.11 13.28
C THR A 157 -3.45 -0.80 13.81
N ASN A 158 -3.63 0.28 13.05
CA ASN A 158 -3.01 1.58 13.37
C ASN A 158 -3.80 2.77 12.82
N SER A 159 -5.09 2.60 12.52
CA SER A 159 -5.87 3.61 11.76
C SER A 159 -7.27 3.85 12.35
N PRO A 160 -7.39 4.29 13.62
CA PRO A 160 -8.69 4.43 14.28
C PRO A 160 -9.47 5.69 13.90
N PHE A 161 -8.83 6.66 13.23
CA PHE A 161 -9.41 7.94 12.85
C PHE A 161 -9.64 8.04 11.34
N TRP A 162 -10.67 8.78 10.94
CA TRP A 162 -10.96 9.08 9.53
C TRP A 162 -11.73 10.37 9.41
N VAL A 163 -11.21 11.35 8.67
CA VAL A 163 -11.90 12.65 8.43
C VAL A 163 -12.32 13.30 9.77
N GLY A 164 -11.41 13.33 10.73
CA GLY A 164 -11.52 14.10 11.97
C GLY A 164 -12.32 13.40 13.07
N ARG A 165 -12.84 12.20 12.81
CA ARG A 165 -13.61 11.42 13.78
C ARG A 165 -12.90 10.14 14.22
N LEU A 166 -13.09 9.78 15.49
CA LEU A 166 -12.83 8.43 15.98
C LEU A 166 -13.90 7.49 15.37
N THR A 167 -13.46 6.47 14.66
CA THR A 167 -14.36 5.64 13.83
C THR A 167 -15.02 4.49 14.59
N GLY A 168 -14.52 4.16 15.79
CA GLY A 168 -14.88 2.94 16.53
C GLY A 168 -14.06 1.71 16.10
N PHE A 169 -13.39 1.75 14.95
CA PHE A 169 -12.49 0.69 14.49
C PHE A 169 -11.06 0.91 15.00
N LYS A 170 -10.29 -0.16 15.13
CA LYS A 170 -8.83 -0.09 15.32
C LYS A 170 -8.08 0.10 14.00
N SER A 171 -8.67 -0.39 12.90
CA SER A 171 -8.16 -0.21 11.55
C SER A 171 -9.32 0.11 10.59
N TYR A 172 -9.64 1.40 10.46
CA TYR A 172 -10.59 1.90 9.47
C TYR A 172 -10.11 1.76 8.02
N ARG A 173 -8.80 1.57 7.80
CA ARG A 173 -8.22 1.29 6.47
C ARG A 173 -8.97 0.19 5.73
N GLN A 174 -9.30 -0.91 6.42
CA GLN A 174 -10.02 -2.03 5.81
C GLN A 174 -11.45 -1.65 5.40
N GLU A 175 -12.15 -0.83 6.18
CA GLU A 175 -13.51 -0.37 5.84
C GLU A 175 -13.53 0.54 4.61
N VAL A 176 -12.46 1.32 4.40
CA VAL A 176 -12.30 2.08 3.16
C VAL A 176 -12.05 1.13 1.99
N PHE A 177 -11.13 0.18 2.16
CA PHE A 177 -10.74 -0.75 1.10
C PHE A 177 -11.84 -1.77 0.73
N ALA A 178 -12.69 -2.17 1.68
CA ALA A 178 -13.76 -3.17 1.48
C ALA A 178 -14.79 -2.77 0.42
N LYS A 179 -14.84 -1.49 0.04
CA LYS A 179 -15.68 -0.97 -1.04
C LYS A 179 -15.14 -1.32 -2.43
N PHE A 180 -13.86 -1.64 -2.54
CA PHE A 180 -13.27 -2.13 -3.79
C PHE A 180 -13.69 -3.57 -4.04
N PRO A 181 -13.96 -3.94 -5.31
CA PRO A 181 -14.21 -5.32 -5.67
C PRO A 181 -12.95 -6.17 -5.43
N ARG A 182 -13.14 -7.46 -5.15
CA ARG A 182 -12.06 -8.46 -4.99
C ARG A 182 -11.10 -8.17 -3.83
N THR A 183 -11.63 -7.59 -2.76
CA THR A 183 -10.91 -7.39 -1.50
C THR A 183 -11.31 -8.43 -0.46
N GLY A 184 -10.54 -8.54 0.62
CA GLY A 184 -10.79 -9.47 1.71
C GLY A 184 -9.97 -10.76 1.65
N ILE A 185 -10.49 -11.81 2.26
CA ILE A 185 -9.79 -13.10 2.36
C ILE A 185 -10.00 -13.88 1.06
N PRO A 186 -8.93 -14.34 0.38
CA PRO A 186 -9.07 -15.07 -0.87
C PRO A 186 -9.81 -16.41 -0.66
N SER A 187 -10.45 -16.89 -1.73
CA SER A 187 -11.04 -18.22 -1.75
C SER A 187 -9.99 -19.32 -1.53
N TYR A 188 -10.47 -20.47 -1.07
CA TYR A 188 -9.67 -21.70 -1.07
C TYR A 188 -9.59 -22.23 -2.50
N PHE A 189 -8.41 -22.71 -2.90
CA PHE A 189 -8.22 -23.41 -4.17
C PHE A 189 -7.48 -24.73 -3.93
N SER A 190 -8.01 -25.82 -4.48
CA SER A 190 -7.44 -27.17 -4.33
C SER A 190 -6.21 -27.42 -5.22
N SER A 191 -6.06 -26.62 -6.29
CA SER A 191 -4.97 -26.76 -7.26
C SER A 191 -4.70 -25.45 -8.00
N VAL A 192 -3.54 -25.38 -8.66
CA VAL A 192 -3.20 -24.27 -9.57
C VAL A 192 -4.20 -24.18 -10.74
N ALA A 193 -4.66 -25.31 -11.27
CA ALA A 193 -5.62 -25.33 -12.37
C ALA A 193 -6.99 -24.74 -11.98
N GLU A 194 -7.44 -24.98 -10.75
CA GLU A 194 -8.69 -24.38 -10.23
C GLU A 194 -8.54 -22.86 -10.09
N PHE A 195 -7.41 -22.40 -9.56
CA PHE A 195 -7.10 -20.96 -9.48
C PHE A 195 -7.08 -20.32 -10.87
N ASP A 196 -6.43 -20.96 -11.85
CA ASP A 196 -6.38 -20.46 -13.23
C ASP A 196 -7.77 -20.43 -13.88
N ALA A 197 -8.61 -21.44 -13.64
CA ALA A 197 -9.99 -21.45 -14.12
C ALA A 197 -10.80 -20.28 -13.53
N TYR A 198 -10.62 -19.99 -12.23
CA TYR A 198 -11.26 -18.87 -11.56
C TYR A 198 -10.80 -17.52 -12.13
N VAL A 199 -9.49 -17.30 -12.29
CA VAL A 199 -8.94 -16.08 -12.89
C VAL A 199 -9.45 -15.89 -14.32
N ASN A 200 -9.44 -16.96 -15.13
CA ASN A 200 -9.96 -16.92 -16.49
C ASN A 200 -11.45 -16.60 -16.56
N LEU A 201 -12.25 -17.10 -15.61
CA LEU A 201 -13.66 -16.75 -15.50
C LEU A 201 -13.83 -15.25 -15.21
N MET A 202 -13.09 -14.71 -14.24
CA MET A 202 -13.15 -13.28 -13.91
C MET A 202 -12.86 -12.41 -15.14
N ILE A 203 -11.74 -12.69 -15.83
CA ILE A 203 -11.34 -11.98 -17.05
C ILE A 203 -12.44 -12.05 -18.12
N LYS A 204 -13.01 -13.25 -18.36
CA LYS A 204 -14.08 -13.43 -19.36
C LYS A 204 -15.35 -12.64 -19.03
N THR A 205 -15.65 -12.44 -17.75
CA THR A 205 -16.81 -11.68 -17.30
C THR A 205 -16.57 -10.18 -17.17
N GLY A 206 -15.38 -9.68 -17.56
CA GLY A 206 -15.03 -8.26 -17.42
C GLY A 206 -14.79 -7.83 -15.97
N LEU A 207 -14.49 -8.80 -15.10
CA LEU A 207 -14.04 -8.57 -13.73
C LEU A 207 -12.51 -8.60 -13.74
#